data_AF-A0A2N7YE17-F1
#
_entry.id   AF-A0A2N7YE17-F1
#
_cell.length_a   1.000
_cell.length_b   1.000
_cell.length_c   1.000
_cell.angle_alpha   90.00
_cell.angle_beta   90.00
_cell.angle_gamma   90.00
#
_symmetry.space_group_name_H-M   'P 1'
#
loop_
_entity.id
_entity.type
_entity.pdbx_description
1 polymer ?
#
loop_
_entity_poly.entity_id
_entity_poly.type
_entity_poly.pdbx_seq_one_letter_code
_entity_poly.pdbx_strand_id
1 'polypeptide(L)'
;MLPARLPLLALLCLFAANVQADTPLFSADGYRISLYRSPTPDHVQGATIIDTPALQALLTQTPAPVLIDTYRRQWLQGRFIEDQPHANLPGSRWLANTGDGDLTPEWQSYFVRHLYTYSGGNLARPLVFYCRSDCWLSWNAVKRAANLGYTSVYWYRDGLDAWEAAKLPVSVAQPEPFE
;
A
#
# COMPACT_ATOMS: atom_id res chain seq x y z
N MET A 1 29.52 57.01 50.67
CA MET A 1 29.98 57.06 49.26
C MET A 1 29.97 55.62 48.74
N LEU A 2 29.42 55.42 47.54
CA LEU A 2 28.79 54.19 47.01
C LEU A 2 29.64 52.88 47.02
N PRO A 3 28.99 51.70 47.13
CA PRO A 3 29.63 50.40 46.92
C PRO A 3 29.71 50.03 45.43
N ALA A 4 30.86 49.50 45.01
CA ALA A 4 31.10 49.00 43.66
C ALA A 4 30.35 47.68 43.43
N ARG A 5 29.48 47.65 42.41
CA ARG A 5 28.70 46.48 42.01
C ARG A 5 29.48 45.65 40.99
N LEU A 6 29.79 44.40 41.33
CA LEU A 6 30.22 43.37 40.36
C LEU A 6 29.06 43.06 39.40
N PRO A 7 29.26 43.04 38.07
CA PRO A 7 28.26 42.50 37.17
C PRO A 7 28.38 40.96 37.13
N LEU A 8 27.39 40.30 37.71
CA LEU A 8 27.16 38.86 37.56
C LEU A 8 26.67 38.60 36.13
N LEU A 9 27.57 38.18 35.23
CA LEU A 9 27.18 37.67 33.90
C LEU A 9 26.59 36.27 34.08
N ALA A 10 25.26 36.19 34.13
CA ALA A 10 24.54 34.91 34.07
C ALA A 10 24.53 34.41 32.61
N LEU A 11 25.33 33.37 32.34
CA LEU A 11 25.33 32.64 31.08
C LEU A 11 24.07 31.78 30.99
N LEU A 12 23.02 32.29 30.33
CA LEU A 12 21.80 31.52 30.06
C LEU A 12 22.05 30.63 28.82
N CYS A 13 22.58 29.43 29.03
CA CYS A 13 22.60 28.41 27.99
C CYS A 13 21.16 27.93 27.75
N LEU A 14 20.51 28.45 26.71
CA LEU A 14 19.29 27.85 26.17
C LEU A 14 19.63 26.48 25.59
N PHE A 15 19.40 25.42 26.36
CA PHE A 15 19.24 24.09 25.80
C PHE A 15 17.89 24.03 25.09
N ALA A 16 17.87 24.39 23.81
CA ALA A 16 16.76 24.04 22.94
C ALA A 16 16.79 22.52 22.76
N ALA A 17 16.00 21.81 23.56
CA ALA A 17 15.66 20.43 23.26
C ALA A 17 14.88 20.44 21.95
N ASN A 18 15.53 20.08 20.84
CA ASN A 18 14.85 19.78 19.59
C ASN A 18 14.05 18.51 19.84
N VAL A 19 12.80 18.66 20.30
CA VAL A 19 11.82 17.60 20.22
C VAL A 19 11.50 17.44 18.74
N GLN A 20 12.23 16.57 18.05
CA GLN A 20 11.81 16.08 16.75
C GLN A 20 10.51 15.33 16.98
N ALA A 21 9.38 15.95 16.61
CA ALA A 21 8.11 15.26 16.54
C ALA A 21 8.28 14.14 15.51
N ASP A 22 8.15 12.89 15.94
CA ASP A 22 8.15 11.75 15.03
C ASP A 22 7.02 11.95 14.01
N THR A 23 7.38 11.97 12.73
CA THR A 23 6.39 12.03 11.65
C THR A 23 5.47 10.82 11.79
N PRO A 24 4.13 10.99 11.85
CA PRO A 24 3.22 9.87 11.99
C PRO A 24 3.39 8.89 10.83
N LEU A 25 3.47 7.60 11.17
CA LEU A 25 3.57 6.52 10.19
C LEU A 25 2.20 6.05 9.69
N PHE A 26 1.16 6.28 10.49
CA PHE A 26 -0.21 5.86 10.21
C PHE A 26 -1.19 7.03 10.30
N SER A 27 -2.24 7.00 9.48
CA SER A 27 -3.40 7.89 9.61
C SER A 27 -4.23 7.53 10.86
N ALA A 28 -5.20 8.38 11.20
CA ALA A 28 -6.13 8.12 12.30
C ALA A 28 -6.91 6.80 12.13
N ASP A 29 -7.20 6.42 10.88
CA ASP A 29 -7.88 5.16 10.54
C ASP A 29 -6.92 3.96 10.49
N GLY A 30 -5.63 4.19 10.77
CA GLY A 30 -4.59 3.17 10.83
C GLY A 30 -4.15 2.66 9.45
N TYR A 31 -4.20 3.49 8.41
CA TYR A 31 -3.52 3.20 7.14
C TYR A 31 -2.10 3.73 7.19
N ARG A 32 -1.13 3.03 6.58
CA ARG A 32 0.24 3.54 6.46
C ARG A 32 0.23 4.79 5.58
N ILE A 33 0.85 5.88 6.00
CA ILE A 33 0.89 7.15 5.24
C ILE A 33 2.29 7.54 4.77
N SER A 34 3.33 6.89 5.28
CA SER A 34 4.73 7.17 4.92
C SER A 34 5.59 5.92 4.92
N LEU A 35 6.83 6.01 4.40
CA LEU A 35 7.78 4.90 4.35
C LEU A 35 7.18 3.61 3.77
N TYR A 36 6.51 3.73 2.61
CA TYR A 36 5.77 2.61 2.00
C TYR A 36 6.65 1.42 1.60
N ARG A 37 7.96 1.62 1.40
CA ARG A 37 8.93 0.55 1.14
C ARG A 37 9.77 0.29 2.40
N SER A 38 9.19 -0.43 3.36
CA SER A 38 9.81 -0.77 4.65
C SER A 38 9.22 -2.08 5.19
N PRO A 39 9.87 -2.76 6.16
CA PRO A 39 9.37 -4.03 6.68
C PRO A 39 7.89 -3.97 7.04
N THR A 40 7.12 -4.89 6.46
CA THR A 40 5.67 -4.98 6.69
C THR A 40 5.35 -6.02 7.77
N PRO A 41 4.18 -5.97 8.42
CA PRO A 41 3.81 -6.95 9.43
C PRO A 41 3.71 -8.37 8.86
N ASP A 42 3.79 -9.35 9.75
CA ASP A 42 3.58 -10.78 9.46
C ASP A 42 2.09 -11.20 9.59
N HIS A 43 1.20 -10.23 9.82
CA HIS A 43 -0.24 -10.42 9.90
C HIS A 43 -0.99 -9.19 9.37
N VAL A 44 -2.22 -9.39 8.93
CA VAL A 44 -3.13 -8.31 8.52
C VAL A 44 -4.55 -8.70 8.92
N GLN A 45 -5.29 -7.76 9.51
CA GLN A 45 -6.67 -8.02 9.90
C GLN A 45 -7.56 -8.12 8.65
N GLY A 46 -8.44 -9.13 8.63
CA GLY A 46 -9.42 -9.30 7.56
C GLY A 46 -8.89 -9.92 6.27
N ALA A 47 -7.67 -10.45 6.27
CA ALA A 47 -7.11 -11.17 5.13
C ALA A 47 -6.12 -12.27 5.53
N THR A 48 -5.91 -13.19 4.59
CA THR A 48 -4.97 -14.31 4.74
C THR A 48 -3.69 -14.02 3.98
N ILE A 49 -2.53 -14.11 4.64
CA ILE A 49 -1.23 -14.03 3.95
C ILE A 49 -0.98 -15.35 3.22
N ILE A 50 -0.52 -15.25 1.98
CA ILE A 50 -0.18 -16.40 1.14
C ILE A 50 1.22 -16.24 0.55
N ASP A 51 1.88 -17.36 0.32
CA ASP A 51 3.15 -17.45 -0.39
C ASP A 51 2.94 -17.84 -1.86
N THR A 52 4.03 -18.00 -2.60
CA THR A 52 3.97 -18.32 -4.04
C THR A 52 3.29 -19.67 -4.32
N PRO A 53 3.62 -20.79 -3.62
CA PRO A 53 2.90 -22.05 -3.81
C PRO A 53 1.41 -21.95 -3.49
N ALA A 54 1.02 -21.28 -2.40
CA ALA A 54 -0.39 -21.08 -2.07
C ALA A 54 -1.12 -20.23 -3.13
N LEU A 55 -0.47 -19.21 -3.67
CA LEU A 55 -1.02 -18.43 -4.78
C LEU A 55 -1.20 -19.27 -6.05
N GLN A 56 -0.21 -20.09 -6.42
CA GLN A 56 -0.35 -21.01 -7.55
C GLN A 56 -1.50 -21.99 -7.34
N ALA A 57 -1.68 -22.51 -6.12
CA ALA A 57 -2.81 -23.38 -5.79
C ALA A 57 -4.15 -22.63 -5.93
N LEU A 58 -4.26 -21.40 -5.40
CA LEU A 58 -5.46 -20.55 -5.53
C LEU A 58 -5.80 -20.27 -6.99
N LEU A 59 -4.79 -20.05 -7.85
CA LEU A 59 -4.99 -19.80 -9.28
C LEU A 59 -5.62 -20.97 -10.03
N THR A 60 -5.59 -22.18 -9.49
CA THR A 60 -6.25 -23.36 -10.08
C THR A 60 -7.70 -23.55 -9.63
N GLN A 61 -8.16 -22.77 -8.64
CA GLN A 61 -9.52 -22.87 -8.13
C GLN A 61 -10.55 -22.28 -9.10
N THR A 62 -11.81 -22.68 -8.94
CA THR A 62 -12.95 -22.10 -9.66
C THR A 62 -13.96 -21.51 -8.67
N PRO A 63 -14.20 -20.19 -8.69
CA PRO A 63 -13.53 -19.22 -9.56
C PRO A 63 -12.08 -18.94 -9.15
N ALA A 64 -11.22 -18.67 -10.14
CA ALA A 64 -9.86 -18.19 -9.88
C ALA A 64 -9.89 -16.81 -9.18
N PRO A 65 -8.91 -16.48 -8.33
CA PRO A 65 -8.86 -15.19 -7.67
C PRO A 65 -8.68 -14.05 -8.67
N VAL A 66 -9.22 -12.88 -8.32
CA VAL A 66 -8.86 -11.64 -8.99
C VAL A 66 -7.54 -11.17 -8.40
N LEU A 67 -6.52 -11.04 -9.24
CA LEU A 67 -5.23 -10.52 -8.83
C LEU A 67 -5.24 -8.98 -8.96
N ILE A 68 -4.88 -8.28 -7.88
CA ILE A 68 -4.85 -6.83 -7.80
C ILE A 68 -3.43 -6.36 -7.49
N ASP A 69 -2.79 -5.72 -8.46
CA ASP A 69 -1.57 -4.96 -8.22
C ASP A 69 -1.93 -3.55 -7.72
N THR A 70 -1.18 -3.07 -6.73
CA THR A 70 -1.35 -1.76 -6.08
C THR A 70 -0.10 -0.90 -6.16
N TYR A 71 0.91 -1.32 -6.93
CA TYR A 71 2.15 -0.59 -7.11
C TYR A 71 1.87 0.84 -7.61
N ARG A 72 2.64 1.79 -7.11
CA ARG A 72 2.45 3.21 -7.45
C ARG A 72 2.83 3.48 -8.90
N ARG A 73 2.05 4.34 -9.55
CA ARG A 73 2.36 4.95 -10.85
C ARG A 73 2.16 6.46 -10.76
N GLN A 74 3.11 7.23 -11.28
CA GLN A 74 2.98 8.69 -11.28
C GLN A 74 1.69 9.14 -11.96
N TRP A 75 0.96 10.04 -11.31
CA TRP A 75 -0.28 10.64 -11.80
C TRP A 75 -0.08 12.15 -11.97
N LEU A 76 -0.18 12.64 -13.20
CA LEU A 76 -0.02 14.05 -13.53
C LEU A 76 -1.06 14.46 -14.57
N GLN A 77 -1.68 15.63 -14.37
CA GLN A 77 -2.64 16.21 -15.31
C GLN A 77 -3.77 15.25 -15.72
N GLY A 78 -4.30 14.48 -14.76
CA GLY A 78 -5.43 13.59 -14.99
C GLY A 78 -5.08 12.27 -15.70
N ARG A 79 -3.81 11.87 -15.74
CA ARG A 79 -3.39 10.59 -16.36
C ARG A 79 -2.20 9.96 -15.67
N PHE A 80 -2.05 8.66 -15.87
CA PHE A 80 -0.85 7.91 -15.51
C PHE A 80 0.30 8.26 -16.46
N ILE A 81 1.51 8.38 -15.92
CA ILE A 81 2.73 8.67 -16.69
C ILE A 81 3.58 7.42 -16.81
N GLU A 82 3.72 6.92 -18.03
CA GLU A 82 4.53 5.73 -18.35
C GLU A 82 6.02 6.08 -18.44
N ASP A 83 6.64 6.25 -17.27
CA ASP A 83 8.07 6.59 -17.13
C ASP A 83 8.99 5.36 -17.05
N GLN A 84 8.44 4.22 -16.63
CA GLN A 84 9.15 2.95 -16.46
C GLN A 84 8.25 1.77 -16.80
N PRO A 85 8.76 0.69 -17.42
CA PRO A 85 7.98 -0.52 -17.60
C PRO A 85 7.60 -1.12 -16.24
N HIS A 86 6.40 -1.68 -16.17
CA HIS A 86 5.93 -2.43 -14.99
C HIS A 86 5.40 -3.79 -15.46
N ALA A 87 5.63 -4.81 -14.65
CA ALA A 87 5.20 -6.18 -14.93
C ALA A 87 4.23 -6.62 -13.84
N ASN A 88 3.27 -7.45 -14.22
CA ASN A 88 2.29 -8.05 -13.34
C ASN A 88 2.42 -9.57 -13.35
N LEU A 89 1.85 -10.19 -12.31
CA LEU A 89 1.41 -11.57 -12.44
C LEU A 89 0.41 -11.69 -13.60
N PRO A 90 0.44 -12.77 -14.39
CA PRO A 90 -0.46 -12.91 -15.53
C PRO A 90 -1.94 -12.81 -15.12
N GLY A 91 -2.69 -11.93 -15.80
CA GLY A 91 -4.12 -11.73 -15.55
C GLY A 91 -4.47 -10.71 -14.47
N SER A 92 -3.49 -10.03 -13.86
CA SER A 92 -3.76 -9.01 -12.85
C SER A 92 -4.42 -7.74 -13.38
N ARG A 93 -5.18 -7.11 -12.49
CA ARG A 93 -5.71 -5.75 -12.60
C ARG A 93 -4.81 -4.81 -11.82
N TRP A 94 -4.26 -3.81 -12.49
CA TRP A 94 -3.39 -2.86 -11.81
C TRP A 94 -4.19 -1.64 -11.35
N LEU A 95 -4.57 -1.65 -10.07
CA LEU A 95 -5.23 -0.53 -9.41
C LEU A 95 -4.18 0.39 -8.77
N ALA A 96 -3.40 1.06 -9.63
CA ALA A 96 -2.28 1.89 -9.21
C ALA A 96 -2.71 2.97 -8.18
N ASN A 97 -1.83 3.27 -7.24
CA ASN A 97 -1.99 4.30 -6.19
C ASN A 97 -3.09 4.05 -5.15
N THR A 98 -3.93 3.01 -5.31
CA THR A 98 -5.01 2.71 -4.36
C THR A 98 -4.54 2.19 -3.00
N GLY A 99 -3.25 1.89 -2.88
CA GLY A 99 -2.58 1.58 -1.63
C GLY A 99 -2.07 2.80 -0.86
N ASP A 100 -2.18 4.02 -1.40
CA ASP A 100 -1.85 5.21 -0.63
C ASP A 100 -2.74 5.29 0.63
N GLY A 101 -2.15 5.74 1.74
CA GLY A 101 -2.82 5.78 3.03
C GLY A 101 -4.05 6.68 3.00
N ASP A 102 -3.85 7.91 2.51
CA ASP A 102 -4.89 8.91 2.35
C ASP A 102 -5.32 8.95 0.88
N LEU A 103 -6.48 8.36 0.58
CA LEU A 103 -7.10 8.44 -0.74
C LEU A 103 -8.12 9.57 -0.76
N THR A 104 -8.09 10.39 -1.81
CA THR A 104 -9.19 11.31 -2.12
C THR A 104 -10.46 10.52 -2.46
N PRO A 105 -11.65 11.15 -2.39
CA PRO A 105 -12.92 10.47 -2.73
C PRO A 105 -12.93 9.84 -4.13
N GLU A 106 -12.24 10.45 -5.10
CA GLU A 106 -12.13 9.94 -6.47
C GLU A 106 -11.31 8.65 -6.51
N TRP A 107 -10.17 8.60 -5.82
CA TRP A 107 -9.36 7.39 -5.72
C TRP A 107 -10.04 6.27 -4.93
N GLN A 108 -10.82 6.62 -3.90
CA GLN A 108 -11.65 5.65 -3.19
C GLN A 108 -12.72 5.07 -4.14
N SER A 109 -13.39 5.92 -4.90
CA SER A 109 -14.41 5.51 -5.89
C SER A 109 -13.81 4.64 -6.99
N TYR A 110 -12.62 5.00 -7.49
CA TYR A 110 -11.85 4.20 -8.45
C TYR A 110 -11.58 2.78 -7.90
N PHE A 111 -11.07 2.67 -6.67
CA PHE A 111 -10.82 1.38 -6.02
C PHE A 111 -12.10 0.54 -5.90
N VAL A 112 -13.17 1.13 -5.33
CA VAL A 112 -14.44 0.44 -5.09
C VAL A 112 -15.08 -0.03 -6.40
N ARG A 113 -15.15 0.84 -7.42
CA ARG A 113 -15.76 0.51 -8.72
C ARG A 113 -15.06 -0.65 -9.39
N HIS A 114 -13.73 -0.64 -9.41
CA HIS A 114 -12.95 -1.71 -10.03
C HIS A 114 -13.07 -3.02 -9.27
N LEU A 115 -12.97 -3.00 -7.94
CA LEU A 115 -13.19 -4.23 -7.16
C LEU A 115 -14.60 -4.79 -7.37
N TYR A 116 -15.63 -3.96 -7.34
CA TYR A 116 -17.00 -4.39 -7.59
C TYR A 116 -17.14 -5.00 -8.99
N THR A 117 -16.55 -4.36 -10.00
CA THR A 117 -16.56 -4.83 -11.40
C THR A 117 -15.89 -6.19 -11.54
N TYR A 118 -14.66 -6.36 -11.05
CA TYR A 118 -13.92 -7.61 -11.21
C TYR A 118 -14.40 -8.74 -10.29
N SER A 119 -15.07 -8.40 -9.19
CA SER A 119 -15.76 -9.38 -8.36
C SER A 119 -17.16 -9.75 -8.86
N GLY A 120 -17.69 -9.04 -9.86
CA GLY A 120 -19.09 -9.18 -10.29
C GLY A 120 -20.07 -8.83 -9.17
N GLY A 121 -19.69 -7.92 -8.27
CA GLY A 121 -20.44 -7.55 -7.07
C GLY A 121 -20.45 -8.62 -5.96
N ASN A 122 -19.74 -9.73 -6.12
CA ASN A 122 -19.70 -10.79 -5.13
C ASN A 122 -18.59 -10.53 -4.08
N LEU A 123 -18.98 -10.18 -2.86
CA LEU A 123 -18.07 -9.94 -1.74
C LEU A 123 -17.26 -11.19 -1.31
N ALA A 124 -17.72 -12.39 -1.68
CA ALA A 124 -17.01 -13.64 -1.44
C ALA A 124 -16.06 -14.04 -2.58
N ARG A 125 -15.99 -13.28 -3.68
CA ARG A 125 -15.01 -13.51 -4.75
C ARG A 125 -13.59 -13.43 -4.16
N PRO A 126 -12.73 -14.44 -4.37
CA PRO A 126 -11.35 -14.37 -3.93
C PRO A 126 -10.61 -13.19 -4.57
N LEU A 127 -10.04 -12.32 -3.75
CA LEU A 127 -9.20 -11.18 -4.15
C LEU A 127 -7.80 -11.39 -3.60
N VAL A 128 -6.79 -11.35 -4.46
CA VAL A 128 -5.38 -11.39 -4.04
C VAL A 128 -4.76 -10.04 -4.33
N PHE A 129 -4.32 -9.35 -3.28
CA PHE A 129 -3.62 -8.08 -3.39
C PHE A 129 -2.12 -8.30 -3.30
N TYR A 130 -1.37 -7.59 -4.14
CA TYR A 130 0.08 -7.61 -4.12
C TYR A 130 0.68 -6.27 -4.57
N CYS A 131 1.99 -6.16 -4.38
CA CYS A 131 2.83 -5.06 -4.81
C CYS A 131 4.23 -5.67 -5.04
N ARG A 132 5.26 -5.12 -4.38
CA ARG A 132 6.60 -5.72 -4.22
C ARG A 132 6.80 -6.17 -2.78
N SER A 133 7.92 -6.83 -2.50
CA SER A 133 8.32 -7.10 -1.11
C SER A 133 8.43 -5.80 -0.31
N ASP A 134 8.07 -5.91 0.97
CA ASP A 134 8.09 -4.80 1.92
C ASP A 134 7.31 -3.57 1.43
N CYS A 135 6.15 -3.80 0.82
CA CYS A 135 5.29 -2.75 0.29
C CYS A 135 4.00 -2.58 1.11
N TRP A 136 3.89 -1.44 1.79
CA TRP A 136 2.71 -1.07 2.56
C TRP A 136 1.50 -0.67 1.69
N LEU A 137 1.68 -0.41 0.40
CA LEU A 137 0.58 -0.08 -0.51
C LEU A 137 -0.41 -1.25 -0.63
N SER A 138 0.10 -2.48 -0.81
CA SER A 138 -0.76 -3.66 -0.86
C SER A 138 -1.39 -3.97 0.49
N TRP A 139 -0.67 -3.75 1.60
CA TRP A 139 -1.23 -3.89 2.96
C TRP A 139 -2.41 -2.94 3.19
N ASN A 140 -2.28 -1.67 2.80
CA ASN A 140 -3.37 -0.69 2.89
C ASN A 140 -4.58 -1.09 2.03
N ALA A 141 -4.33 -1.56 0.80
CA ALA A 141 -5.40 -2.00 -0.10
C ALA A 141 -6.15 -3.22 0.44
N VAL A 142 -5.44 -4.17 1.04
CA VAL A 142 -6.02 -5.33 1.74
C VAL A 142 -6.95 -4.86 2.86
N LYS A 143 -6.45 -3.99 3.75
CA LYS A 143 -7.26 -3.42 4.84
C LYS A 143 -8.50 -2.71 4.30
N ARG A 144 -8.35 -1.96 3.20
CA ARG A 144 -9.45 -1.24 2.55
C ARG A 144 -10.50 -2.20 1.97
N ALA A 145 -10.07 -3.28 1.30
CA ALA A 145 -10.98 -4.31 0.77
C ALA A 145 -11.74 -5.04 1.89
N ALA A 146 -11.06 -5.39 2.98
CA ALA A 146 -11.70 -6.00 4.15
C ALA A 146 -12.75 -5.06 4.77
N ASN A 147 -12.45 -3.76 4.88
CA ASN A 147 -13.38 -2.75 5.39
C ASN A 147 -14.59 -2.53 4.47
N LEU A 148 -14.49 -2.84 3.18
CA LEU A 148 -15.62 -2.84 2.24
C LEU A 148 -16.51 -4.10 2.37
N GLY A 149 -16.15 -5.05 3.22
CA GLY A 149 -16.92 -6.27 3.47
C GLY A 149 -16.54 -7.46 2.58
N TYR A 150 -15.46 -7.37 1.80
CA TYR A 150 -14.95 -8.55 1.09
C TYR A 150 -14.46 -9.60 2.10
N THR A 151 -14.93 -10.84 1.94
CA THR A 151 -14.69 -11.92 2.92
C THR A 151 -13.58 -12.87 2.53
N SER A 152 -13.17 -12.86 1.26
CA SER A 152 -12.16 -13.76 0.69
C SER A 152 -10.96 -12.95 0.22
N VAL A 153 -10.29 -12.26 1.16
CA VAL A 153 -9.15 -11.38 0.87
C VAL A 153 -7.84 -12.07 1.21
N TYR A 154 -6.91 -12.05 0.26
CA TYR A 154 -5.58 -12.62 0.38
C TYR A 154 -4.53 -11.54 0.14
N TRP A 155 -3.43 -11.61 0.88
CA TRP A 155 -2.28 -10.74 0.71
C TRP A 155 -1.07 -11.56 0.31
N TYR A 156 -0.67 -11.43 -0.96
CA TYR A 156 0.59 -12.00 -1.45
C TYR A 156 1.72 -11.02 -1.10
N ARG A 157 2.17 -11.12 0.15
CA ARG A 157 3.00 -10.12 0.86
C ARG A 157 4.31 -9.80 0.14
N ASP A 158 4.99 -10.82 -0.36
CA ASP A 158 6.30 -10.67 -1.02
C ASP A 158 6.16 -10.35 -2.53
N GLY A 159 4.91 -10.38 -3.03
CA GLY A 159 4.51 -9.79 -4.30
C GLY A 159 5.32 -10.23 -5.52
N LEU A 160 5.47 -9.30 -6.46
CA LEU A 160 6.13 -9.56 -7.74
C LEU A 160 7.58 -10.05 -7.57
N ASP A 161 8.30 -9.52 -6.57
CA ASP A 161 9.71 -9.89 -6.36
C ASP A 161 9.86 -11.39 -6.04
N ALA A 162 8.97 -11.96 -5.20
CA ALA A 162 8.96 -13.41 -4.93
C ALA A 162 8.49 -14.24 -6.14
N TRP A 163 7.56 -13.71 -6.93
CA TRP A 163 7.07 -14.38 -8.15
C TRP A 163 8.18 -14.49 -9.21
N GLU A 164 8.93 -13.40 -9.41
CA GLU A 164 10.09 -13.35 -10.31
C GLU A 164 11.24 -14.22 -9.79
N ALA A 165 11.49 -14.22 -8.48
CA ALA A 165 12.50 -15.11 -7.87
C ALA A 165 12.19 -16.60 -8.10
N ALA A 166 10.90 -16.96 -8.13
CA ALA A 166 10.43 -18.30 -8.50
C ALA A 166 10.48 -18.59 -10.02
N LYS A 167 10.97 -17.65 -10.84
CA LYS A 167 11.08 -17.74 -12.31
C LYS A 167 9.74 -18.00 -13.00
N LEU A 168 8.66 -17.49 -12.42
CA LEU A 168 7.31 -17.61 -12.98
C LEU A 168 7.07 -16.52 -14.04
N PRO A 169 6.20 -16.77 -15.04
CA PRO A 169 5.96 -15.82 -16.12
C PRO A 169 5.31 -14.54 -15.61
N VAL A 170 5.65 -13.42 -16.25
CA VAL A 170 5.05 -12.10 -15.99
C VAL A 170 4.46 -11.52 -17.26
N SER A 171 3.54 -10.57 -17.12
CA SER A 171 2.94 -9.82 -18.24
C SER A 171 3.20 -8.33 -18.10
N VAL A 172 3.48 -7.64 -19.21
CA VAL A 172 3.55 -6.18 -19.23
C VAL A 172 2.22 -5.61 -18.74
N ALA A 173 2.29 -4.62 -17.86
CA ALA A 173 1.15 -4.08 -17.15
C ALA A 173 0.87 -2.62 -17.53
N GLN A 174 -0.42 -2.29 -17.63
CA GLN A 174 -0.92 -0.93 -17.68
C GLN A 174 -1.92 -0.73 -16.54
N PRO A 175 -1.96 0.46 -15.89
CA PRO A 175 -2.96 0.75 -14.88
C PRO A 175 -4.37 0.66 -15.46
N GLU A 176 -5.32 0.17 -14.67
CA GLU A 176 -6.73 0.23 -15.05
C GLU A 176 -7.18 1.69 -15.21
N PRO A 177 -8.04 2.01 -16.22
CA PRO A 177 -8.49 3.37 -16.47
C PRO A 177 -9.12 4.03 -15.24
N PHE A 178 -8.71 5.27 -14.97
CA PHE A 178 -9.16 6.01 -13.79
C PHE A 178 -10.65 6.40 -13.85
N GLU A 179 -11.17 6.66 -15.05
CA GLU A 179 -12.56 7.04 -15.31
C GLU A 179 -13.39 5.83 -15.78
#